data_AF-A0A7V9KF49-F1
#
_entry.id   AF-A0A7V9KF49-F1
#
_cell.length_a   1.000
_cell.length_b   1.000
_cell.length_c   1.000
_cell.angle_alpha   90.00
_cell.angle_beta   90.00
_cell.angle_gamma   90.00
#
_symmetry.space_group_name_H-M   'P 1'
#
loop_
_entity.id
_entity.type
_entity.pdbx_description
1 polymer ?
#
loop_
_entity_poly.entity_id
_entity_poly.type
_entity_poly.pdbx_seq_one_letter_code
_entity_poly.pdbx_strand_id
1 'polypeptide(L)'
;MFIEVDLSVVPPSLALRDSEDFKMFKVVVKDAEHVWVDIDRIKALAGERGQDSDWLKGLEGMIAYAGQHDYIDDQGRMRGHVERA
;
A
#
# COMPACT_ATOMS: atom_id res chain seq x y z
N MET A 1 10.52 -3.41 26.95
CA MET A 1 9.79 -2.16 26.62
C MET A 1 9.95 -1.86 25.14
N PHE A 2 8.90 -1.42 24.44
CA PHE A 2 9.06 -1.01 23.03
C PHE A 2 8.16 0.15 22.62
N ILE A 3 8.62 0.93 21.64
CA ILE A 3 7.77 1.91 20.95
C ILE A 3 7.16 1.22 19.73
N GLU A 4 5.85 1.22 19.66
CA GLU A 4 5.10 0.90 18.45
C GLU A 4 4.95 2.16 17.61
N VAL A 5 5.32 2.09 16.34
CA VAL A 5 5.15 3.14 15.35
C VAL A 5 4.21 2.62 14.28
N ASP A 6 3.06 3.27 14.09
CA ASP A 6 2.10 2.94 13.04
C ASP A 6 2.20 3.95 11.90
N LEU A 7 2.71 3.46 10.76
CA LEU A 7 2.87 4.21 9.52
C LEU A 7 1.65 4.10 8.60
N SER A 8 0.62 3.34 8.97
CA SER A 8 -0.62 3.24 8.17
C SER A 8 -1.49 4.51 8.23
N VAL A 9 -1.18 5.42 9.17
CA VAL A 9 -1.88 6.70 9.39
C VAL A 9 -0.94 7.89 9.19
N VAL A 10 -1.51 9.04 8.79
CA VAL A 10 -0.78 10.29 8.57
C VAL A 10 -1.40 11.42 9.44
N PRO A 11 -0.64 12.04 10.37
CA PRO A 11 0.75 11.71 10.73
C PRO A 11 0.88 10.33 11.40
N PRO A 12 2.07 9.70 11.36
CA PRO A 12 2.31 8.44 12.05
C PRO A 12 1.96 8.50 13.52
N SER A 13 1.38 7.42 14.05
CA SER A 13 1.07 7.34 15.48
C SER A 13 2.15 6.57 16.24
N LEU A 14 2.41 6.98 17.48
CA LEU A 14 3.40 6.36 18.36
C LEU A 14 2.73 5.93 19.66
N ALA A 15 3.05 4.73 20.12
CA ALA A 15 2.61 4.23 21.41
C ALA A 15 3.78 3.58 22.16
N LEU A 16 4.02 4.00 23.40
CA LEU A 16 4.89 3.24 24.29
C LEU A 16 4.11 2.02 24.76
N ARG A 17 4.67 0.83 24.50
CA ARG A 17 4.16 -0.45 24.98
C ARG A 17 5.10 -0.94 26.06
N ASP A 18 4.61 -0.93 27.29
CA ASP A 18 5.32 -1.53 28.41
C ASP A 18 5.34 -3.05 28.21
N SER A 19 6.54 -3.62 28.31
CA SER A 19 6.67 -5.05 28.53
C SER A 19 7.23 -5.26 29.92
N GLU A 20 6.72 -6.26 30.62
CA GLU A 20 7.23 -6.68 31.93
C GLU A 20 8.73 -7.05 31.89
N ASP A 21 9.28 -7.25 30.68
CA ASP A 21 10.72 -7.38 30.43
C ASP A 21 11.39 -6.03 30.10
N PHE A 22 12.28 -5.58 30.99
CA PHE A 22 13.10 -4.36 30.83
C PHE A 22 14.52 -4.63 30.33
N LYS A 23 14.82 -5.86 29.88
CA LYS A 23 16.17 -6.22 29.40
C LYS A 23 16.51 -5.64 28.04
N MET A 24 15.52 -5.23 27.25
CA MET A 24 15.72 -4.66 25.93
C MET A 24 14.74 -3.52 25.61
N PHE A 25 15.26 -2.54 24.86
CA PHE A 25 14.47 -1.49 24.21
C PHE A 25 14.34 -1.80 22.73
N LYS A 26 13.11 -1.84 22.22
CA LYS A 26 12.80 -2.14 20.82
C LYS A 26 11.93 -1.05 20.19
N VAL A 27 12.04 -0.89 18.88
CA VAL A 27 11.05 -0.17 18.07
C VAL A 27 10.38 -1.18 17.14
N VAL A 28 9.05 -1.18 17.10
CA VAL A 28 8.23 -2.03 16.22
C VAL A 28 7.49 -1.12 15.26
N VAL A 29 7.70 -1.31 13.97
CA VAL A 29 7.00 -0.57 12.93
C VAL A 29 5.85 -1.43 12.39
N LYS A 30 4.66 -0.87 12.37
CA LYS A 30 3.48 -1.37 11.65
C LYS A 30 3.24 -0.48 10.44
N ASP A 31 2.89 -1.09 9.32
CA ASP A 31 2.53 -0.41 8.09
C ASP A 31 1.34 -1.13 7.45
N ALA A 32 0.81 -0.57 6.36
CA ALA A 32 -0.24 -1.20 5.59
C ALA A 32 0.37 -2.27 4.67
N GLU A 33 -0.15 -3.50 4.72
CA GLU A 33 0.22 -4.57 3.79
C GLU A 33 -0.29 -4.32 2.37
N HIS A 34 -1.40 -3.57 2.26
CA HIS A 34 -2.05 -3.23 1.01
C HIS A 34 -2.49 -1.77 1.02
N VAL A 35 -2.50 -1.14 -0.16
CA VAL A 35 -2.98 0.22 -0.37
C VAL A 35 -3.95 0.26 -1.54
N TRP A 36 -4.89 1.20 -1.51
CA TRP A 36 -5.79 1.49 -2.62
C TRP A 36 -5.21 2.62 -3.47
N VAL A 37 -5.11 2.41 -4.78
CA VAL A 37 -4.52 3.37 -5.71
C VAL A 37 -5.50 3.63 -6.84
N ASP A 38 -5.76 4.91 -7.12
CA ASP A 38 -6.58 5.31 -8.27
C ASP A 38 -5.90 4.87 -9.58
N ILE A 39 -6.69 4.24 -10.47
CA ILE A 39 -6.19 3.77 -11.77
C ILE A 39 -5.65 4.94 -12.60
N ASP A 40 -6.32 6.09 -12.56
CA ASP A 40 -5.85 7.29 -13.27
C ASP A 40 -4.55 7.83 -12.69
N ARG A 41 -4.33 7.66 -11.38
CA ARG A 41 -3.05 7.99 -10.74
C ARG A 41 -1.93 7.06 -11.22
N ILE A 42 -2.21 5.76 -11.39
CA ILE A 42 -1.26 4.80 -11.97
C ILE A 42 -0.86 5.23 -13.39
N LYS A 43 -1.83 5.59 -14.24
CA LYS A 43 -1.57 6.08 -15.60
C LYS A 43 -0.73 7.37 -15.60
N ALA A 44 -1.05 8.32 -14.73
CA ALA A 44 -0.30 9.57 -14.61
C ALA A 44 1.16 9.34 -14.16
N LEU A 45 1.38 8.42 -13.23
CA LEU A 45 2.73 8.06 -12.75
C LEU A 45 3.54 7.28 -13.79
N ALA A 46 2.88 6.55 -14.69
CA ALA A 46 3.54 5.86 -15.80
C ALA A 46 4.15 6.82 -16.84
N GLY A 47 3.81 8.11 -16.81
CA GLY A 47 4.37 9.13 -17.70
C GLY A 47 4.08 8.82 -19.17
N GLU A 48 5.11 8.85 -20.01
CA GLU A 48 5.00 8.55 -21.45
C GLU A 48 4.46 7.13 -21.72
N ARG A 49 4.78 6.15 -20.86
CA ARG A 49 4.24 4.78 -20.99
C ARG A 49 2.74 4.72 -20.78
N GLY A 50 2.18 5.66 -20.01
CA GLY A 50 0.73 5.80 -19.85
C GLY A 50 -0.01 6.17 -21.15
N GLN A 51 0.71 6.53 -22.21
CA GLN A 51 0.17 6.80 -23.54
C GLN A 51 0.47 5.69 -24.56
N ASP A 52 1.29 4.70 -24.18
CA ASP A 52 1.62 3.56 -25.03
C ASP A 52 0.44 2.57 -25.06
N SER A 53 -0.03 2.24 -26.27
CA SER A 53 -1.22 1.40 -26.45
C SER A 53 -1.04 -0.03 -25.95
N ASP A 54 0.17 -0.58 -26.03
CA ASP A 54 0.43 -1.96 -25.59
C ASP A 54 0.61 -2.01 -24.08
N TRP A 55 1.21 -0.98 -23.48
CA TRP A 55 1.21 -0.82 -22.03
C TRP A 55 -0.21 -0.67 -21.47
N LEU A 56 -1.05 0.16 -22.11
CA LEU A 56 -2.44 0.36 -21.72
C LEU A 56 -3.27 -0.93 -21.80
N LYS A 57 -3.10 -1.74 -22.85
CA LYS A 57 -3.73 -3.08 -22.92
C LYS A 57 -3.26 -3.99 -21.78
N GLY A 58 -1.98 -3.93 -21.43
CA GLY A 58 -1.45 -4.66 -20.27
C GLY A 58 -2.12 -4.24 -18.96
N LEU A 59 -2.27 -2.93 -18.75
CA LEU A 59 -2.97 -2.37 -17.61
C LEU A 59 -4.46 -2.78 -17.59
N GLU A 60 -5.15 -2.72 -18.73
CA GLU A 60 -6.54 -3.18 -18.85
C GLU A 60 -6.69 -4.66 -18.49
N GLY A 61 -5.76 -5.51 -18.95
CA GLY A 61 -5.72 -6.93 -18.55
C GLY A 61 -5.55 -7.11 -17.04
N MET A 62 -4.66 -6.32 -16.43
CA MET A 62 -4.47 -6.33 -14.97
C MET A 62 -5.71 -5.85 -14.21
N ILE A 63 -6.40 -4.82 -14.69
CA ILE A 63 -7.66 -4.32 -14.12
C ILE A 63 -8.76 -5.38 -14.24
N ALA A 64 -8.89 -6.02 -15.40
CA ALA A 64 -9.89 -7.07 -15.62
C ALA A 64 -9.66 -8.26 -14.68
N TYR A 65 -8.42 -8.68 -14.50
CA TYR A 65 -8.07 -9.72 -13.51
C TYR A 65 -8.39 -9.27 -12.08
N ALA A 66 -8.00 -8.05 -11.71
CA ALA A 66 -8.28 -7.51 -10.38
C ALA A 66 -9.78 -7.44 -10.08
N GLY A 67 -10.63 -7.12 -11.06
CA GLY A 67 -12.08 -7.08 -10.92
C GLY A 67 -12.76 -8.45 -10.81
N GLN A 68 -12.08 -9.54 -11.18
CA GLN A 68 -12.53 -10.91 -10.89
C GLN A 68 -12.27 -11.32 -9.43
N HIS A 69 -11.54 -10.47 -8.69
CA HIS A 69 -11.21 -10.62 -7.29
C HIS A 69 -11.69 -9.39 -6.50
N ASP A 70 -11.58 -9.43 -5.18
CA ASP A 70 -11.86 -8.27 -4.32
C ASP A 70 -10.68 -7.28 -4.30
N TYR A 71 -10.04 -7.05 -5.45
CA TYR A 71 -8.86 -6.19 -5.60
C TYR A 71 -9.18 -4.85 -6.26
N ILE A 72 -10.46 -4.60 -6.53
CA ILE A 72 -11.01 -3.29 -6.87
C ILE A 72 -12.02 -2.93 -5.79
N ASP A 73 -11.88 -1.76 -5.17
CA ASP A 73 -12.83 -1.31 -4.15
C ASP A 73 -14.08 -0.65 -4.75
N ASP A 74 -15.00 -0.22 -3.87
CA ASP A 74 -16.25 0.45 -4.23
C ASP A 74 -16.04 1.81 -4.94
N GLN A 75 -14.85 2.41 -4.80
CA GLN A 75 -14.45 3.63 -5.48
C GLN A 75 -13.73 3.37 -6.82
N GLY A 76 -13.56 2.11 -7.21
CA GLY A 76 -12.88 1.72 -8.44
C GLY A 76 -11.34 1.79 -8.34
N ARG A 77 -10.78 1.85 -7.14
CA ARG A 77 -9.34 1.88 -6.90
C ARG A 77 -8.78 0.47 -6.86
N MET A 78 -7.55 0.31 -7.32
CA MET A 78 -6.87 -0.97 -7.35
C MET A 78 -6.05 -1.22 -6.09
N ARG A 79 -6.12 -2.44 -5.57
CA ARG A 79 -5.29 -2.89 -4.44
C ARG A 79 -3.85 -3.14 -4.88
N GLY A 80 -2.91 -2.40 -4.33
CA GLY A 80 -1.47 -2.66 -4.45
C GLY A 80 -0.94 -3.35 -3.21
N HIS A 81 -0.11 -4.38 -3.37
CA HIS A 81 0.67 -4.95 -2.27
C HIS A 81 1.87 -4.05 -1.96
N VAL A 82 2.13 -3.79 -0.68
CA VAL A 82 3.25 -2.97 -0.24
C VAL A 82 4.46 -3.86 0.01
N GLU A 83 5.49 -3.72 -0.84
CA GLU A 83 6.79 -4.35 -0.62
C GLU A 83 7.78 -3.37 0.00
N ARG A 84 8.67 -3.89 0.85
CA ARG A 84 9.73 -3.13 1.51
C ARG A 84 11.03 -3.36 0.73
N ALA A 85 11.57 -2.29 0.15
CA ALA A 85 12.81 -2.30 -0.64
C ALA A 85 14.06 -2.17 0.25
#